data_AF-Q4UI55-F1
#
_entry.id   AF-Q4UI55-F1
#
_cell.length_a   1.000
_cell.length_b   1.000
_cell.length_c   1.000
_cell.angle_alpha   90.00
_cell.angle_beta   90.00
_cell.angle_gamma   90.00
#
_symmetry.space_group_name_H-M   'P 1'
#
loop_
_entity.id
_entity.type
_entity.pdbx_description
1 polymer ?
#
loop_
_entity_poly.entity_id
_entity_poly.type
_entity_poly.pdbx_seq_one_letter_code
_entity_poly.pdbx_strand_id
1 'polypeptide(L)'
;MDSEESEVTNLESNPKTPTNYVDKRFSKRRPQSLRSETNSKLLQLGKTLLSYNTEDTNKYAIEIATIFLSSIPPEAHIPDDLLNYIISIFHIYFKNESVDKLFNKFLTISATSSPQLRPLILEHLVRLLALKRDYSGIVNEVTRRCNEWNLEIHEIAKHYKWVVKHIDILTNFDQEDAPPDFIVELEDVLVTYLEYERLPNKNLLSLYTRICGSKSLDLINRYITVFPRIYFLRFCRLKLLLNDSNSDKLLIEEDLINFVELSGYSSLSVEFLNIYNRFVSTDKLIPLLFNTAVTVPHINRNWDILYKIIKSRRDKDTVMDTIKRSSLVSIFNSPSNKFSYLKYFDR
;
A
#
# COMPACT_ATOMS: atom_id res chain seq x y z
N MET A 1 -52.89 -19.13 -37.91
CA MET A 1 -54.08 -18.43 -38.41
C MET A 1 -53.84 -16.96 -38.12
N ASP A 2 -53.25 -16.14 -39.00
CA ASP A 2 -53.07 -16.28 -40.44
C ASP A 2 -51.70 -15.78 -40.88
N SER A 3 -51.27 -16.41 -41.96
CA SER A 3 -50.06 -16.27 -42.75
C SER A 3 -50.36 -15.45 -44.00
N GLU A 4 -49.38 -14.68 -44.47
CA GLU A 4 -49.10 -14.37 -45.89
C GLU A 4 -47.68 -13.75 -45.90
N GLU A 5 -46.62 -14.53 -46.12
CA GLU A 5 -46.06 -14.99 -47.40
C GLU A 5 -45.69 -13.88 -48.40
N SER A 6 -44.37 -13.71 -48.61
CA SER A 6 -43.78 -13.85 -49.95
C SER A 6 -42.26 -13.98 -49.83
N GLU A 7 -41.79 -15.21 -50.07
CA GLU A 7 -40.42 -15.51 -50.47
C GLU A 7 -40.15 -14.98 -51.90
N VAL A 8 -38.86 -14.86 -52.26
CA VAL A 8 -38.24 -15.49 -53.46
C VAL A 8 -36.80 -14.96 -53.63
N THR A 9 -35.83 -15.84 -53.26
CA THR A 9 -34.58 -16.26 -53.95
C THR A 9 -33.67 -15.23 -54.66
N ASN A 10 -32.33 -15.34 -54.80
CA ASN A 10 -31.31 -16.34 -54.51
C ASN A 10 -29.92 -15.74 -54.85
N LEU A 11 -28.87 -16.37 -54.28
CA LEU A 11 -27.52 -16.59 -54.84
C LEU A 11 -26.46 -15.45 -54.84
N GLU A 12 -25.60 -15.58 -53.82
CA GLU A 12 -24.14 -15.49 -53.78
C GLU A 12 -23.35 -15.00 -55.01
N SER A 13 -22.55 -13.96 -54.80
CA SER A 13 -21.15 -13.92 -55.27
C SER A 13 -20.30 -13.04 -54.33
N ASN A 14 -19.41 -13.68 -53.57
CA ASN A 14 -18.25 -13.04 -52.92
C ASN A 14 -17.06 -13.04 -53.91
N PRO A 15 -15.92 -12.34 -53.69
CA PRO A 15 -15.52 -11.52 -52.53
C PRO A 15 -14.89 -10.16 -52.93
N LYS A 16 -14.74 -9.21 -51.99
CA LYS A 16 -13.53 -8.35 -51.83
C LYS A 16 -13.68 -7.33 -50.68
N THR A 17 -12.83 -7.52 -49.67
CA THR A 17 -12.25 -6.51 -48.75
C THR A 17 -13.20 -5.68 -47.85
N PRO A 18 -13.15 -5.86 -46.52
CA PRO A 18 -13.83 -4.99 -45.58
C PRO A 18 -12.99 -3.73 -45.33
N THR A 19 -13.37 -2.59 -45.92
CA THR A 19 -13.00 -1.30 -45.33
C THR A 19 -13.88 -1.08 -44.11
N ASN A 20 -13.40 -1.57 -42.98
CA ASN A 20 -13.86 -1.22 -41.65
C ASN A 20 -13.65 0.29 -41.43
N TYR A 21 -14.59 1.12 -41.88
CA TYR A 21 -14.88 2.37 -41.20
C TYR A 21 -15.64 2.00 -39.91
N VAL A 22 -14.89 1.53 -38.91
CA VAL A 22 -15.37 1.54 -37.53
C VAL A 22 -15.42 3.00 -37.14
N ASP A 23 -16.63 3.53 -37.23
CA ASP A 23 -17.05 4.77 -36.62
C ASP A 23 -16.51 4.78 -35.18
N LYS A 24 -15.45 5.57 -34.94
CA LYS A 24 -14.96 5.86 -33.60
C LYS A 24 -16.07 6.61 -32.91
N ARG A 25 -16.99 5.87 -32.28
CA ARG A 25 -17.81 6.35 -31.18
C ARG A 25 -16.81 6.75 -30.09
N PHE A 26 -16.33 7.98 -30.19
CA PHE A 26 -15.83 8.72 -29.04
C PHE A 26 -16.94 8.63 -28.00
N SER A 27 -16.72 7.79 -26.99
CA SER A 27 -17.50 7.85 -25.77
C SER A 27 -17.44 9.29 -25.32
N LYS A 28 -18.57 10.01 -25.44
CA LYS A 28 -18.72 11.35 -24.90
C LYS A 28 -18.47 11.22 -23.40
N ARG A 29 -17.24 11.51 -22.95
CA ARG A 29 -16.95 11.81 -21.54
C ARG A 29 -17.93 12.92 -21.19
N ARG A 30 -18.90 12.63 -20.33
CA ARG A 30 -19.78 13.66 -19.77
C ARG A 30 -18.88 14.75 -19.21
N PRO A 31 -19.10 16.04 -19.52
CA PRO A 31 -18.35 17.10 -18.86
C PRO A 31 -18.64 16.98 -17.37
N GLN A 32 -17.62 16.62 -16.58
CA GLN A 32 -17.69 16.81 -15.14
C GLN A 32 -17.94 18.29 -14.91
N SER A 33 -18.84 18.64 -13.99
CA SER A 33 -19.06 20.05 -13.67
C SER A 33 -17.74 20.68 -13.25
N LEU A 34 -17.48 21.93 -13.64
CA LEU A 34 -16.27 22.67 -13.22
C LEU A 34 -16.02 22.58 -11.71
N ARG A 35 -17.10 22.51 -10.92
CA ARG A 35 -17.06 22.29 -9.47
C ARG A 35 -16.48 20.92 -9.10
N SER A 36 -16.91 19.84 -9.75
CA SER A 36 -16.37 18.49 -9.51
C SER A 36 -14.88 18.42 -9.84
N GLU A 37 -14.48 18.98 -10.99
CA GLU A 37 -13.07 18.98 -11.40
C GLU A 37 -12.20 19.80 -10.45
N THR A 38 -12.69 20.98 -10.04
CA THR A 38 -12.01 21.85 -9.06
C THR A 38 -11.85 21.13 -7.72
N ASN A 39 -12.90 20.47 -7.22
CA ASN A 39 -12.85 19.71 -5.98
C ASN A 39 -11.86 18.55 -6.06
N SER A 40 -11.82 17.80 -7.17
CA SER A 40 -10.85 16.72 -7.34
C SER A 40 -9.40 17.24 -7.35
N LYS A 41 -9.13 18.36 -8.05
CA LYS A 41 -7.80 19.00 -8.05
C LYS A 41 -7.42 19.51 -6.66
N LEU A 42 -8.36 20.09 -5.94
CA LEU A 42 -8.14 20.60 -4.59
C LEU A 42 -7.83 19.47 -3.59
N LEU A 43 -8.58 18.36 -3.67
CA LEU A 43 -8.31 17.17 -2.85
C LEU A 43 -6.93 16.58 -3.17
N GLN A 44 -6.57 16.50 -4.45
CA GLN A 44 -5.26 16.01 -4.86
C GLN A 44 -4.13 16.91 -4.36
N LEU A 45 -4.29 18.24 -4.48
CA LEU A 45 -3.35 19.21 -3.91
C LEU A 45 -3.20 19.01 -2.40
N GLY A 46 -4.32 18.85 -1.68
CA GLY A 46 -4.32 18.56 -0.25
C GLY A 46 -3.52 17.29 0.09
N LYS A 47 -3.75 16.18 -0.63
CA LYS A 47 -3.01 14.93 -0.46
C LYS A 47 -1.50 15.12 -0.73
N THR A 48 -1.15 15.87 -1.78
CA THR A 48 0.25 16.19 -2.10
C THR A 48 0.91 17.05 -1.01
N LEU A 49 0.21 18.05 -0.47
CA LEU A 49 0.73 18.89 0.62
C LEU A 49 1.00 18.07 1.89
N LEU A 50 0.11 17.14 2.23
CA LEU A 50 0.35 16.21 3.34
C LEU A 50 1.56 15.31 3.11
N SER A 51 1.85 14.93 1.87
CA SER A 51 3.02 14.11 1.54
C SER A 51 4.35 14.84 1.76
N TYR A 52 4.36 16.17 1.61
CA TYR A 52 5.54 16.99 1.94
C TYR A 52 5.74 17.14 3.46
N ASN A 53 4.66 17.08 4.24
CA ASN A 53 4.67 17.03 5.70
C ASN A 53 5.57 18.09 6.40
N THR A 54 5.48 19.34 5.94
CA THR A 54 6.06 20.51 6.61
C THR A 54 4.99 21.28 7.36
N GLU A 55 5.37 22.16 8.30
CA GLU A 55 4.42 22.99 9.04
C GLU A 55 3.52 23.83 8.11
N ASP A 56 4.13 24.50 7.12
CA ASP A 56 3.42 25.33 6.15
C ASP A 56 2.49 24.49 5.25
N THR A 57 2.98 23.36 4.72
CA THR A 57 2.14 22.51 3.85
C THR A 57 0.98 21.89 4.62
N ASN A 58 1.17 21.56 5.90
CA ASN A 58 0.12 21.02 6.75
C ASN A 58 -0.95 22.09 7.05
N LYS A 59 -0.56 23.36 7.24
CA LYS A 59 -1.51 24.47 7.39
C LYS A 59 -2.42 24.60 6.16
N TYR A 60 -1.86 24.61 4.95
CA TYR A 60 -2.67 24.67 3.73
C TYR A 60 -3.55 23.43 3.53
N ALA A 61 -3.08 22.24 3.93
CA ALA A 61 -3.91 21.05 3.91
C ALA A 61 -5.12 21.16 4.86
N ILE A 62 -4.96 21.76 6.05
CA ILE A 62 -6.10 22.03 6.93
C ILE A 62 -7.08 22.99 6.26
N GLU A 63 -6.62 24.09 5.67
CA GLU A 63 -7.49 25.06 5.00
C GLU A 63 -8.35 24.39 3.91
N ILE A 64 -7.74 23.50 3.12
CA ILE A 64 -8.44 22.70 2.12
C ILE A 64 -9.50 21.78 2.77
N ALA A 65 -9.16 21.09 3.85
CA ALA A 65 -10.12 20.25 4.57
C ALA A 65 -11.28 21.07 5.16
N THR A 66 -11.02 22.27 5.66
CA THR A 66 -12.06 23.19 6.14
C THR A 66 -13.01 23.59 5.03
N ILE A 67 -12.51 23.85 3.81
CA ILE A 67 -13.35 24.13 2.63
C ILE A 67 -14.28 22.95 2.36
N PHE A 68 -13.75 21.72 2.35
CA PHE A 68 -14.55 20.53 2.13
C PHE A 68 -15.61 20.34 3.22
N LEU A 69 -15.20 20.36 4.49
CA LEU A 69 -16.11 20.18 5.63
C LEU A 69 -17.24 21.22 5.66
N SER A 70 -16.93 22.47 5.31
CA SER A 70 -17.93 23.55 5.23
C SER A 70 -18.88 23.41 4.04
N SER A 71 -18.49 22.64 3.03
CA SER A 71 -19.26 22.45 1.79
C SER A 71 -20.12 21.19 1.79
N ILE A 72 -19.91 20.27 2.74
CA ILE A 72 -20.68 19.02 2.87
C ILE A 72 -21.95 19.34 3.67
N PRO A 73 -23.15 19.14 3.10
CA PRO A 73 -24.39 19.22 3.86
C PRO A 73 -24.36 18.25 5.06
N PRO A 74 -24.99 18.58 6.20
CA PRO A 74 -24.91 17.77 7.43
C PRO A 74 -25.27 16.28 7.27
N GLU A 75 -26.15 15.96 6.32
CA GLU A 75 -26.63 14.60 6.04
C GLU A 75 -26.06 14.02 4.74
N ALA A 76 -25.16 14.75 4.07
CA ALA A 76 -24.62 14.29 2.81
C ALA A 76 -23.61 13.16 3.00
N HIS A 77 -23.60 12.28 2.00
CA HIS A 77 -22.60 11.25 1.85
C HIS A 77 -21.19 11.86 1.75
N ILE A 78 -20.25 11.27 2.50
CA ILE A 78 -18.84 11.64 2.49
C ILE A 78 -18.09 10.59 1.66
N PRO A 79 -17.38 10.97 0.58
CA PRO A 79 -16.58 10.03 -0.19
C PRO A 79 -15.41 9.46 0.63
N ASP A 80 -15.09 8.18 0.45
CA ASP A 80 -13.98 7.47 1.11
C ASP A 80 -12.64 8.22 1.01
N ASP A 81 -12.34 8.76 -0.17
CA ASP A 81 -11.12 9.53 -0.45
C ASP A 81 -11.02 10.81 0.39
N LEU A 82 -12.16 11.46 0.65
CA LEU A 82 -12.25 12.67 1.45
C LEU A 82 -12.18 12.34 2.94
N LEU A 83 -12.83 11.25 3.36
CA LEU A 83 -12.72 10.72 4.71
C LEU A 83 -11.24 10.43 5.04
N ASN A 84 -10.55 9.67 4.20
CA ASN A 84 -9.13 9.32 4.38
C ASN A 84 -8.21 10.56 4.44
N TYR A 85 -8.49 11.56 3.61
CA TYR A 85 -7.77 12.83 3.62
C TYR A 85 -7.93 13.58 4.95
N ILE A 86 -9.17 13.73 5.43
CA ILE A 86 -9.47 14.40 6.70
C ILE A 86 -8.84 13.64 7.87
N ILE A 87 -8.96 12.32 7.89
CA ILE A 87 -8.35 11.45 8.91
C ILE A 87 -6.82 11.61 8.95
N SER A 88 -6.18 11.73 7.79
CA SER A 88 -4.73 11.94 7.70
C SER A 88 -4.30 13.25 8.35
N ILE A 89 -5.10 14.32 8.20
CA ILE A 89 -4.87 15.60 8.89
C ILE A 89 -5.01 15.39 10.41
N PHE A 90 -6.07 14.74 10.86
CA PHE A 90 -6.26 14.47 12.28
C PHE A 90 -5.08 13.70 12.89
N HIS A 91 -4.52 12.71 12.18
CA HIS A 91 -3.35 11.98 12.66
C HIS A 91 -2.09 12.85 12.84
N ILE A 92 -1.92 13.93 12.07
CA ILE A 92 -0.82 14.88 12.26
C ILE A 92 -1.02 15.71 13.54
N TYR A 93 -2.25 16.13 13.81
CA TYR A 93 -2.60 17.05 14.90
C TYR A 93 -3.17 16.38 16.16
N PHE A 94 -3.14 15.05 16.21
CA PHE A 94 -3.74 14.20 17.25
C PHE A 94 -3.25 14.47 18.70
N LYS A 95 -2.26 15.33 18.92
CA LYS A 95 -1.68 15.61 20.25
C LYS A 95 -2.52 16.56 21.12
N ASN A 96 -3.69 17.02 20.66
CA ASN A 96 -4.52 18.00 21.36
C ASN A 96 -5.91 17.42 21.71
N GLU A 97 -6.25 17.38 23.00
CA GLU A 97 -7.52 16.81 23.50
C GLU A 97 -8.77 17.46 22.89
N SER A 98 -8.71 18.76 22.56
CA SER A 98 -9.82 19.46 21.89
C SER A 98 -10.05 18.94 20.46
N VAL A 99 -8.99 18.51 19.78
CA VAL A 99 -9.02 17.95 18.43
C VAL A 99 -9.63 16.55 18.46
N ASP A 100 -9.40 15.76 19.50
CA ASP A 100 -9.99 14.43 19.67
C ASP A 100 -11.52 14.45 19.76
N LYS A 101 -12.08 15.40 20.51
CA LYS A 101 -13.54 15.55 20.64
C LYS A 101 -14.18 15.90 19.29
N LEU A 102 -13.54 16.78 18.54
CA LEU A 102 -13.97 17.14 17.18
C LEU A 102 -13.85 15.95 16.22
N PHE A 103 -12.76 15.19 16.32
CA PHE A 103 -12.56 14.03 15.46
C PHE A 103 -13.57 12.92 15.71
N ASN A 104 -13.83 12.58 16.97
CA ASN A 104 -14.87 11.60 17.34
C ASN A 104 -16.26 12.03 16.86
N LYS A 105 -16.58 13.32 16.95
CA LYS A 105 -17.82 13.86 16.41
C LYS A 105 -17.89 13.69 14.88
N PHE A 106 -16.81 14.02 14.18
CA PHE A 106 -16.71 13.84 12.73
C PHE A 106 -16.90 12.38 12.31
N LEU A 107 -16.21 11.44 12.96
CA LEU A 107 -16.34 10.01 12.69
C LEU A 107 -17.78 9.51 12.93
N THR A 108 -18.41 9.94 14.02
CA THR A 108 -19.81 9.57 14.34
C THR A 108 -20.79 10.09 13.30
N ILE A 109 -20.67 11.35 12.88
CA ILE A 109 -21.51 11.93 11.83
C ILE A 109 -21.30 11.18 10.51
N SER A 110 -20.04 10.91 10.15
CA SER A 110 -19.68 10.18 8.93
C SER A 110 -20.28 8.77 8.91
N ALA A 111 -20.30 8.07 10.05
CA ALA A 111 -20.88 6.73 10.15
C ALA A 111 -22.40 6.72 9.99
N THR A 112 -23.06 7.82 10.38
CA THR A 112 -24.50 8.01 10.19
C THR A 112 -24.82 8.36 8.73
N SER A 113 -24.10 9.31 8.12
CA SER A 113 -24.38 9.75 6.76
C SER A 113 -23.86 8.81 5.67
N SER A 114 -22.87 7.98 5.98
CA SER A 114 -22.21 7.05 5.03
C SER A 114 -22.03 5.66 5.64
N PRO A 115 -23.09 4.84 5.73
CA PRO A 115 -23.04 3.51 6.36
C PRO A 115 -21.98 2.56 5.80
N GLN A 116 -21.65 2.67 4.52
CA GLN A 116 -20.60 1.88 3.87
C GLN A 116 -19.20 2.14 4.46
N LEU A 117 -18.99 3.30 5.10
CA LEU A 117 -17.71 3.67 5.74
C LEU A 117 -17.58 3.17 7.17
N ARG A 118 -18.66 2.63 7.77
CA ARG A 118 -18.66 2.19 9.17
C ARG A 118 -17.53 1.23 9.54
N PRO A 119 -17.11 0.27 8.70
CA PRO A 119 -15.95 -0.56 9.00
C PRO A 119 -14.65 0.24 9.13
N LEU A 120 -14.38 1.12 8.16
CA LEU A 120 -13.21 2.00 8.19
C LEU A 120 -13.26 2.96 9.40
N ILE A 121 -14.44 3.50 9.69
CA ILE A 121 -14.64 4.39 10.85
C ILE A 121 -14.40 3.64 12.16
N LEU A 122 -14.87 2.39 12.29
CA LEU A 122 -14.58 1.54 13.44
C LEU A 122 -13.07 1.37 13.65
N GLU A 123 -12.32 1.11 12.57
CA GLU A 123 -10.86 1.01 12.60
C GLU A 123 -10.22 2.26 13.21
N HIS A 124 -10.66 3.44 12.78
CA HIS A 124 -10.13 4.69 13.29
C HIS A 124 -10.55 4.97 14.74
N LEU A 125 -11.79 4.68 15.12
CA LEU A 125 -12.25 4.81 16.51
C LEU A 125 -11.39 3.95 17.45
N VAL A 126 -11.17 2.67 17.10
CA VAL A 126 -10.32 1.77 17.89
C VAL A 126 -8.88 2.28 17.96
N ARG A 127 -8.34 2.78 16.83
CA ARG A 127 -6.99 3.35 16.80
C ARG A 127 -6.83 4.54 17.74
N LEU A 128 -7.82 5.42 17.86
CA LEU A 128 -7.79 6.56 18.79
C LEU A 128 -7.75 6.11 20.24
N LEU A 129 -8.57 5.12 20.59
CA LEU A 129 -8.62 4.54 21.93
C LEU A 129 -7.30 3.82 22.28
N ALA A 130 -6.76 3.07 21.32
CA ALA A 130 -5.47 2.39 21.46
C ALA A 130 -4.31 3.37 21.71
N LEU A 131 -4.30 4.53 21.04
CA LEU A 131 -3.30 5.57 21.28
C LEU A 131 -3.35 6.13 22.71
N LYS A 132 -4.53 6.12 23.33
CA LYS A 132 -4.75 6.51 24.73
C LYS A 132 -4.56 5.36 25.72
N ARG A 133 -4.27 4.14 25.23
CA ARG A 133 -4.25 2.90 26.01
C ARG A 133 -5.58 2.64 26.74
N ASP A 134 -6.69 3.15 26.20
CA ASP A 134 -8.03 2.95 26.76
C ASP A 134 -8.61 1.62 26.26
N TYR A 135 -8.09 0.51 26.81
CA TYR A 135 -8.50 -0.85 26.44
C TYR A 135 -9.97 -1.12 26.78
N SER A 136 -10.45 -0.60 27.91
CA SER A 136 -11.88 -0.64 28.26
C SER A 136 -12.75 0.05 27.22
N GLY A 137 -12.32 1.21 26.73
CA GLY A 137 -12.97 1.94 25.66
C GLY A 137 -13.02 1.13 24.37
N ILE A 138 -11.94 0.44 24.01
CA ILE A 138 -11.91 -0.44 22.83
C ILE A 138 -12.96 -1.54 22.95
N VAL A 139 -13.01 -2.25 24.09
CA VAL A 139 -13.99 -3.32 24.33
C VAL A 139 -15.41 -2.79 24.18
N ASN A 140 -15.72 -1.65 24.80
CA ASN A 140 -17.04 -1.04 24.73
C ASN A 140 -17.39 -0.58 23.30
N GLU A 141 -16.47 0.08 22.62
CA GLU A 141 -16.72 0.63 21.28
C GLU A 141 -16.92 -0.48 20.25
N VAL A 142 -16.05 -1.50 20.24
CA VAL A 142 -16.16 -2.63 19.31
C VAL A 142 -17.44 -3.41 19.57
N THR A 143 -17.75 -3.74 20.83
CA THR A 143 -18.96 -4.50 21.18
C THR A 143 -20.21 -3.75 20.75
N ARG A 144 -20.29 -2.45 21.07
CA ARG A 144 -21.43 -1.60 20.71
C ARG A 144 -21.58 -1.46 19.20
N ARG A 145 -20.51 -1.06 18.49
CA ARG A 145 -20.59 -0.71 17.07
C ARG A 145 -20.76 -1.93 16.18
N CYS A 146 -20.14 -3.06 16.47
CA CYS A 146 -20.37 -4.28 15.71
C CYS A 146 -21.86 -4.69 15.72
N ASN A 147 -22.55 -4.51 16.85
CA ASN A 147 -23.97 -4.79 17.00
C ASN A 147 -24.84 -3.70 16.33
N GLU A 148 -24.63 -2.43 16.67
CA GLU A 148 -25.43 -1.31 16.14
C GLU A 148 -25.33 -1.16 14.62
N TRP A 149 -24.16 -1.45 14.06
CA TRP A 149 -23.89 -1.28 12.63
C TRP A 149 -23.99 -2.56 11.82
N ASN A 150 -24.34 -3.68 12.46
CA ASN A 150 -24.44 -5.00 11.84
C ASN A 150 -23.19 -5.37 11.02
N LEU A 151 -22.00 -5.18 11.61
CA LEU A 151 -20.73 -5.39 10.92
C LEU A 151 -20.25 -6.85 10.96
N GLU A 152 -21.07 -7.79 11.43
CA GLU A 152 -20.63 -9.15 11.75
C GLU A 152 -20.04 -9.94 10.57
N ILE A 153 -20.45 -9.58 9.36
CA ILE A 153 -20.01 -10.21 8.11
C ILE A 153 -18.66 -9.63 7.62
N HIS A 154 -18.26 -8.46 8.13
CA HIS A 154 -17.11 -7.71 7.62
C HIS A 154 -15.80 -8.11 8.31
N GLU A 155 -14.71 -8.23 7.56
CA GLU A 155 -13.41 -8.72 8.03
C GLU A 155 -12.80 -7.84 9.13
N ILE A 156 -12.99 -6.52 9.03
CA ILE A 156 -12.63 -5.57 10.09
C ILE A 156 -13.32 -5.89 11.43
N ALA A 157 -14.61 -6.27 11.41
CA ALA A 157 -15.30 -6.62 12.64
C ALA A 157 -14.79 -7.94 13.21
N LYS A 158 -14.49 -8.93 12.37
CA LYS A 158 -13.86 -10.19 12.78
C LYS A 158 -12.52 -9.93 13.48
N HIS A 159 -11.68 -9.09 12.88
CA HIS A 159 -10.41 -8.65 13.47
C HIS A 159 -10.61 -7.98 14.84
N TYR A 160 -11.49 -6.98 14.95
CA TYR A 160 -11.63 -6.27 16.21
C TYR A 160 -12.37 -7.08 17.29
N LYS A 161 -13.29 -7.97 16.92
CA LYS A 161 -13.87 -8.95 17.86
C LYS A 161 -12.78 -9.90 18.40
N TRP A 162 -11.86 -10.35 17.55
CA TRP A 162 -10.69 -11.13 17.98
C TRP A 162 -9.79 -10.32 18.92
N VAL A 163 -9.49 -9.05 18.60
CA VAL A 163 -8.72 -8.17 19.49
C VAL A 163 -9.38 -8.03 20.86
N VAL A 164 -10.70 -7.81 20.91
CA VAL A 164 -11.45 -7.69 22.16
C VAL A 164 -11.42 -8.99 22.96
N LYS A 165 -11.62 -10.13 22.31
CA LYS A 165 -11.58 -11.45 22.95
C LYS A 165 -10.23 -11.72 23.61
N HIS A 166 -9.14 -11.25 22.99
CA HIS A 166 -7.77 -11.55 23.41
C HIS A 166 -7.02 -10.34 23.96
N ILE A 167 -7.73 -9.30 24.43
CA ILE A 167 -7.12 -8.03 24.83
C ILE A 167 -6.13 -8.20 25.99
N ASP A 168 -6.41 -9.12 26.92
CA ASP A 168 -5.53 -9.41 28.06
C ASP A 168 -4.23 -10.10 27.63
N ILE A 169 -4.31 -10.99 26.64
CA ILE A 169 -3.15 -11.64 26.03
C ILE A 169 -2.34 -10.61 25.25
N LEU A 170 -2.98 -9.75 24.46
CA LEU A 170 -2.31 -8.73 23.65
C LEU A 170 -1.61 -7.66 24.50
N THR A 171 -2.14 -7.34 25.68
CA THR A 171 -1.55 -6.34 26.59
C THR A 171 -0.37 -6.88 27.39
N ASN A 172 -0.33 -8.19 27.65
CA ASN A 172 0.72 -8.87 28.42
C ASN A 172 1.44 -9.94 27.59
N PHE A 173 1.59 -9.70 26.28
CA PHE A 173 1.99 -10.74 25.33
C PHE A 173 3.41 -11.24 25.58
N ASP A 174 3.53 -12.52 25.94
CA ASP A 174 4.74 -13.31 25.80
C ASP A 174 4.59 -14.27 24.60
N GLN A 175 5.63 -14.34 23.77
CA GLN A 175 5.62 -15.10 22.52
C GLN A 175 5.62 -16.61 22.77
N GLU A 176 6.24 -17.06 23.85
CA GLU A 176 6.37 -18.48 24.18
C GLU A 176 5.08 -19.08 24.78
N ASP A 177 4.17 -18.22 25.26
CA ASP A 177 2.95 -18.63 25.98
C ASP A 177 1.66 -18.45 25.17
N ALA A 178 1.75 -18.20 23.85
CA ALA A 178 0.57 -17.98 23.01
C ALA A 178 -0.33 -19.24 22.95
N PRO A 179 -1.59 -19.17 23.44
CA PRO A 179 -2.48 -20.33 23.46
C PRO A 179 -2.81 -20.85 22.05
N PRO A 180 -2.98 -22.17 21.84
CA PRO A 180 -3.27 -22.72 20.51
C PRO A 180 -4.53 -22.13 19.85
N ASP A 181 -5.58 -21.87 20.62
CA ASP A 181 -6.82 -21.25 20.17
C ASP A 181 -6.60 -19.79 19.71
N PHE A 182 -5.76 -19.03 20.42
CA PHE A 182 -5.34 -17.69 19.99
C PHE A 182 -4.69 -17.71 18.60
N ILE A 183 -3.80 -18.68 18.35
CA ILE A 183 -3.08 -18.82 17.07
C ILE A 183 -4.03 -19.17 15.94
N VAL A 184 -4.90 -20.16 16.16
CA VAL A 184 -5.90 -20.60 15.16
C VAL A 184 -6.82 -19.45 14.79
N GLU A 185 -7.31 -18.68 15.76
CA GLU A 185 -8.20 -17.56 15.49
C GLU A 185 -7.48 -16.39 14.82
N LEU A 186 -6.21 -16.13 15.16
CA LEU A 186 -5.40 -15.13 14.48
C LEU A 186 -5.18 -15.51 13.01
N GLU A 187 -4.89 -16.78 12.72
CA GLU A 187 -4.77 -17.27 11.35
C GLU A 187 -6.08 -17.11 10.58
N ASP A 188 -7.20 -17.47 11.19
CA ASP A 188 -8.55 -17.32 10.63
C ASP A 188 -8.89 -15.84 10.32
N VAL A 189 -8.50 -14.89 11.18
CA VAL A 189 -8.61 -13.45 10.89
C VAL A 189 -7.79 -13.09 9.65
N LEU A 190 -6.53 -13.53 9.58
CA LEU A 190 -5.64 -13.23 8.44
C LEU A 190 -6.12 -13.90 7.15
N VAL A 191 -6.66 -15.11 7.19
CA VAL A 191 -7.23 -15.77 6.01
C VAL A 191 -8.43 -14.99 5.51
N THR A 192 -9.30 -14.51 6.41
CA THR A 192 -10.44 -13.67 5.99
C THR A 192 -9.99 -12.37 5.34
N TYR A 193 -8.96 -11.67 5.84
CA TYR A 193 -8.43 -10.50 5.11
C TYR A 193 -8.03 -10.84 3.67
N LEU A 194 -7.37 -11.99 3.48
CA LEU A 194 -6.93 -12.44 2.17
C LEU A 194 -8.10 -12.82 1.25
N GLU A 195 -9.14 -13.47 1.77
CA GLU A 195 -10.36 -13.83 1.03
C GLU A 195 -11.10 -12.60 0.49
N TYR A 196 -11.06 -11.49 1.23
CA TYR A 196 -11.63 -10.20 0.82
C TYR A 196 -10.65 -9.32 0.02
N GLU A 197 -9.51 -9.88 -0.41
CA GLU A 197 -8.45 -9.15 -1.11
C GLU A 197 -8.06 -7.84 -0.39
N ARG A 198 -7.98 -7.90 0.95
CA ARG A 198 -7.50 -6.79 1.79
C ARG A 198 -6.21 -7.14 2.52
N LEU A 199 -5.40 -6.11 2.75
CA LEU A 199 -4.17 -6.23 3.53
C LEU A 199 -4.48 -6.00 5.01
N PRO A 200 -4.07 -6.92 5.91
CA PRO A 200 -4.14 -6.66 7.33
C PRO A 200 -3.13 -5.58 7.73
N ASN A 201 -3.33 -5.01 8.91
CA ASN A 201 -2.31 -4.16 9.52
C ASN A 201 -0.98 -4.93 9.61
N LYS A 202 0.14 -4.30 9.21
CA LYS A 202 1.48 -4.89 9.25
C LYS A 202 1.84 -5.50 10.62
N ASN A 203 1.31 -4.94 11.71
CA ASN A 203 1.56 -5.42 13.07
C ASN A 203 0.86 -6.77 13.33
N LEU A 204 -0.34 -6.99 12.78
CA LEU A 204 -1.08 -8.23 12.93
C LEU A 204 -0.36 -9.38 12.21
N LEU A 205 0.10 -9.13 10.98
CA LEU A 205 0.90 -10.09 10.24
C LEU A 205 2.25 -10.34 10.92
N SER A 206 2.91 -9.29 11.42
CA SER A 206 4.16 -9.43 12.19
C SER A 206 3.98 -10.24 13.47
N LEU A 207 2.84 -10.11 14.15
CA LEU A 207 2.52 -10.90 15.35
C LEU A 207 2.41 -12.38 15.00
N TYR A 208 1.65 -12.72 13.96
CA TYR A 208 1.51 -14.10 13.49
C TYR A 208 2.85 -14.72 13.07
N THR A 209 3.65 -14.01 12.25
CA THR A 209 4.98 -14.50 11.84
C THR A 209 5.94 -14.68 13.01
N ARG A 210 5.82 -13.85 14.05
CA ARG A 210 6.60 -13.96 15.28
C ARG A 210 6.21 -15.22 16.05
N ILE A 211 4.93 -15.49 16.23
CA ILE A 211 4.44 -16.67 16.95
C ILE A 211 4.74 -17.97 16.19
N CYS A 212 4.37 -18.02 14.92
CA CYS A 212 4.38 -19.27 14.15
C CYS A 212 5.72 -19.56 13.47
N GLY A 213 6.63 -18.59 13.39
CA GLY A 213 7.92 -18.74 12.71
C GLY A 213 7.75 -19.23 11.28
N SER A 214 8.53 -20.23 10.88
CA SER A 214 8.53 -20.80 9.53
C SER A 214 7.18 -21.36 9.07
N LYS A 215 6.30 -21.79 10.00
CA LYS A 215 4.94 -22.27 9.65
C LYS A 215 4.10 -21.19 8.96
N SER A 216 4.40 -19.91 9.20
CA SER A 216 3.69 -18.79 8.57
C SER A 216 4.04 -18.56 7.09
N LEU A 217 5.06 -19.25 6.55
CA LEU A 217 5.52 -19.05 5.17
C LEU A 217 4.43 -19.29 4.12
N ASP A 218 3.58 -20.29 4.30
CA ASP A 218 2.49 -20.58 3.36
C ASP A 218 1.52 -19.41 3.23
N LEU A 219 1.03 -18.91 4.36
CA LEU A 219 0.14 -17.76 4.41
C LEU A 219 0.81 -16.50 3.82
N ILE A 220 2.08 -16.25 4.17
CA ILE A 220 2.84 -15.12 3.63
C ILE A 220 2.99 -15.23 2.10
N ASN A 221 3.27 -16.42 1.57
CA ASN A 221 3.35 -16.64 0.13
C ASN A 221 2.01 -16.36 -0.56
N ARG A 222 0.89 -16.78 0.03
CA ARG A 222 -0.45 -16.47 -0.50
C ARG A 222 -0.72 -14.96 -0.53
N TYR A 223 -0.37 -14.24 0.53
CA TYR A 223 -0.45 -12.78 0.56
C TYR A 223 0.41 -12.12 -0.52
N ILE A 224 1.63 -12.63 -0.73
CA ILE A 224 2.56 -12.13 -1.73
C ILE A 224 2.00 -12.32 -3.15
N THR A 225 1.33 -13.44 -3.40
CA THR A 225 0.68 -13.71 -4.70
C THR A 225 -0.43 -12.70 -4.99
N VAL A 226 -1.26 -12.38 -3.99
CA VAL A 226 -2.36 -11.40 -4.14
C VAL A 226 -1.84 -9.96 -4.19
N PHE A 227 -0.81 -9.64 -3.39
CA PHE A 227 -0.26 -8.29 -3.25
C PHE A 227 1.24 -8.22 -3.55
N PRO A 228 1.66 -8.46 -4.80
CA PRO A 228 3.08 -8.62 -5.15
C PRO A 228 3.92 -7.35 -4.95
N ARG A 229 3.28 -6.17 -4.90
CA ARG A 229 3.95 -4.87 -4.80
C ARG A 229 4.09 -4.34 -3.37
N ILE A 230 3.72 -5.12 -2.37
CA ILE A 230 3.73 -4.68 -0.97
C ILE A 230 5.04 -5.09 -0.30
N TYR A 231 5.91 -4.10 -0.07
CA TYR A 231 7.27 -4.33 0.43
C TYR A 231 7.31 -5.03 1.80
N PHE A 232 6.35 -4.75 2.71
CA PHE A 232 6.41 -5.32 4.06
C PHE A 232 6.14 -6.83 4.08
N LEU A 233 5.43 -7.37 3.08
CA LEU A 233 5.25 -8.81 2.93
C LEU A 233 6.57 -9.49 2.59
N ARG A 234 7.36 -8.88 1.68
CA ARG A 234 8.74 -9.32 1.36
C ARG A 234 9.62 -9.27 2.60
N PHE A 235 9.54 -8.20 3.38
CA PHE A 235 10.27 -8.06 4.63
C PHE A 235 9.91 -9.14 5.66
N CYS A 236 8.62 -9.45 5.83
CA CYS A 236 8.17 -10.54 6.69
C CYS A 236 8.72 -11.90 6.22
N ARG A 237 8.64 -12.20 4.92
CA ARG A 237 9.19 -13.45 4.36
C ARG A 237 10.71 -13.54 4.56
N LEU A 238 11.45 -12.46 4.31
CA LEU A 238 12.90 -12.39 4.55
C LEU A 238 13.27 -12.72 5.99
N LYS A 239 12.55 -12.18 6.97
CA LYS A 239 12.82 -12.48 8.38
C LYS A 239 12.70 -13.98 8.70
N LEU A 240 11.73 -14.65 8.07
CA LEU A 240 11.53 -16.09 8.23
C LEU A 240 12.65 -16.88 7.54
N LEU A 241 12.95 -16.54 6.28
CA LEU A 241 13.96 -17.23 5.48
C LEU A 241 15.37 -17.06 6.03
N LEU A 242 15.73 -15.86 6.50
CA LEU A 242 17.06 -15.58 7.04
C LEU A 242 17.33 -16.31 8.38
N ASN A 243 16.27 -16.74 9.06
CA ASN A 243 16.35 -17.52 10.30
C ASN A 243 16.42 -19.04 10.03
N ASP A 244 16.20 -19.50 8.80
CA ASP A 244 16.25 -20.91 8.42
C ASP A 244 17.47 -21.18 7.52
N SER A 245 18.38 -22.03 7.99
CA SER A 245 19.62 -22.39 7.29
C SER A 245 19.39 -23.13 5.98
N ASN A 246 18.21 -23.73 5.79
CA ASN A 246 17.85 -24.50 4.60
C ASN A 246 17.08 -23.65 3.56
N SER A 247 16.91 -22.36 3.81
CA SER A 247 16.19 -21.47 2.90
C SER A 247 16.84 -21.34 1.53
N ASP A 248 16.00 -21.22 0.51
CA ASP A 248 16.43 -20.98 -0.87
C ASP A 248 17.09 -19.59 -0.99
N LYS A 249 18.39 -19.59 -1.31
CA LYS A 249 19.18 -18.36 -1.47
C LYS A 249 18.70 -17.52 -2.65
N LEU A 250 18.16 -18.12 -3.70
CA LEU A 250 17.61 -17.38 -4.85
C LEU A 250 16.37 -16.61 -4.43
N LEU A 251 15.51 -17.21 -3.60
CA LEU A 251 14.34 -16.55 -3.05
C LEU A 251 14.71 -15.40 -2.10
N ILE A 252 15.73 -15.59 -1.24
CA ILE A 252 16.25 -14.52 -0.37
C ILE A 252 16.79 -13.36 -1.20
N GLU A 253 17.54 -13.65 -2.26
CA GLU A 253 18.04 -12.63 -3.17
C GLU A 253 16.90 -11.83 -3.82
N GLU A 254 15.90 -12.53 -4.39
CA GLU A 254 14.75 -11.90 -5.03
C GLU A 254 13.98 -11.01 -4.06
N ASP A 255 13.76 -11.49 -2.84
CA ASP A 255 13.05 -10.73 -1.82
C ASP A 255 13.84 -9.53 -1.31
N LEU A 256 15.16 -9.63 -1.18
CA LEU A 256 16.01 -8.51 -0.78
C LEU A 256 15.95 -7.39 -1.82
N ILE A 257 16.02 -7.73 -3.11
CA ILE A 257 15.93 -6.77 -4.21
C ILE A 257 14.53 -6.12 -4.19
N ASN A 258 13.47 -6.93 -4.20
CA ASN A 258 12.09 -6.45 -4.20
C ASN A 258 11.78 -5.58 -2.96
N PHE A 259 12.30 -5.93 -1.79
CA PHE A 259 12.10 -5.14 -0.58
C PHE A 259 12.68 -3.72 -0.71
N VAL A 260 13.88 -3.59 -1.28
CA VAL A 260 14.53 -2.30 -1.49
C VAL A 260 13.80 -1.48 -2.56
N GLU A 261 13.44 -2.09 -3.68
CA GLU A 261 12.78 -1.38 -4.78
C GLU A 261 11.34 -0.97 -4.43
N LEU A 262 10.54 -1.89 -3.87
CA LEU A 262 9.14 -1.63 -3.53
C LEU A 262 8.97 -0.66 -2.35
N SER A 263 9.98 -0.53 -1.49
CA SER A 263 9.97 0.48 -0.42
C SER A 263 10.42 1.87 -0.89
N GLY A 264 10.71 2.03 -2.19
CA GLY A 264 11.20 3.28 -2.76
C GLY A 264 12.58 3.66 -2.25
N TYR A 265 13.45 2.66 -2.01
CA TYR A 265 14.82 2.88 -1.51
C TYR A 265 14.86 3.54 -0.13
N SER A 266 13.92 3.19 0.75
CA SER A 266 13.87 3.71 2.12
C SER A 266 15.18 3.45 2.88
N SER A 267 15.53 4.31 3.85
CA SER A 267 16.74 4.12 4.67
C SER A 267 16.78 2.74 5.33
N LEU A 268 15.65 2.28 5.87
CA LEU A 268 15.52 0.99 6.54
C LEU A 268 15.79 -0.19 5.59
N SER A 269 15.24 -0.17 4.37
CA SER A 269 15.47 -1.25 3.41
C SER A 269 16.91 -1.29 2.91
N VAL A 270 17.53 -0.12 2.74
CA VAL A 270 18.93 -0.01 2.31
C VAL A 270 19.87 -0.49 3.41
N GLU A 271 19.63 -0.12 4.66
CA GLU A 271 20.39 -0.64 5.80
C GLU A 271 20.27 -2.16 5.93
N PHE A 272 19.06 -2.69 5.72
CA PHE A 272 18.83 -4.13 5.70
C PHE A 272 19.62 -4.82 4.57
N LEU A 273 19.56 -4.29 3.34
CA LEU A 273 20.36 -4.79 2.22
C LEU A 273 21.85 -4.79 2.57
N ASN A 274 22.36 -3.73 3.21
CA ASN A 274 23.78 -3.63 3.56
C ASN A 274 24.24 -4.73 4.53
N ILE A 275 23.38 -5.15 5.45
CA ILE A 275 23.66 -6.24 6.40
C ILE A 275 23.64 -7.60 5.68
N TYR A 276 22.72 -7.77 4.72
CA TYR A 276 22.45 -9.04 4.05
C TYR A 276 22.95 -9.12 2.60
N ASN A 277 23.83 -8.19 2.18
CA ASN A 277 24.30 -8.09 0.78
C ASN A 277 25.00 -9.35 0.27
N ARG A 278 25.54 -10.19 1.16
CA ARG A 278 26.16 -11.49 0.85
C ARG A 278 25.21 -12.47 0.17
N PHE A 279 23.90 -12.25 0.29
CA PHE A 279 22.87 -13.06 -0.37
C PHE A 279 22.52 -12.55 -1.78
N VAL A 280 23.04 -11.39 -2.19
CA VAL A 280 22.76 -10.80 -3.50
C VAL A 280 23.99 -10.94 -4.39
N SER A 281 23.79 -11.51 -5.57
CA SER A 281 24.79 -11.64 -6.60
C SER A 281 25.29 -10.25 -7.01
N THR A 282 26.56 -10.16 -7.36
CA THR A 282 27.18 -8.85 -7.58
C THR A 282 26.58 -8.13 -8.78
N ASP A 283 26.25 -8.87 -9.83
CA ASP A 283 25.62 -8.38 -11.05
C ASP A 283 24.25 -7.74 -10.79
N LYS A 284 23.55 -8.13 -9.72
CA LYS A 284 22.30 -7.49 -9.28
C LYS A 284 22.53 -6.42 -8.21
N LEU A 285 23.47 -6.65 -7.30
CA LEU A 285 23.78 -5.74 -6.20
C LEU A 285 24.31 -4.38 -6.68
N ILE A 286 25.19 -4.37 -7.70
CA ILE A 286 25.78 -3.13 -8.22
C ILE A 286 24.70 -2.22 -8.83
N PRO A 287 23.83 -2.67 -9.76
CA PRO A 287 22.71 -1.87 -10.25
C PRO A 287 21.77 -1.40 -9.16
N LEU A 288 21.45 -2.25 -8.17
CA LEU A 288 20.55 -1.91 -7.09
C LEU A 288 21.12 -0.78 -6.21
N LEU A 289 22.40 -0.85 -5.85
CA LEU A 289 23.08 0.18 -5.08
C LEU A 289 23.28 1.47 -5.89
N PHE A 290 23.55 1.36 -7.19
CA PHE A 290 23.57 2.51 -8.08
C PHE A 290 22.21 3.22 -8.10
N ASN A 291 21.13 2.46 -8.30
CA ASN A 291 19.77 3.00 -8.29
C ASN A 291 19.43 3.65 -6.95
N THR A 292 19.85 3.04 -5.84
CA THR A 292 19.69 3.59 -4.49
C THR A 292 20.42 4.92 -4.33
N ALA A 293 21.69 5.00 -4.75
CA ALA A 293 22.51 6.20 -4.62
C ALA A 293 21.99 7.35 -5.48
N VAL A 294 21.49 7.06 -6.69
CA VAL A 294 20.91 8.06 -7.59
C VAL A 294 19.54 8.53 -7.10
N THR A 295 18.71 7.64 -6.56
CA THR A 295 17.35 7.98 -6.09
C THR A 295 17.39 8.74 -4.77
N VAL A 296 18.37 8.45 -3.91
CA VAL A 296 18.53 9.07 -2.59
C VAL A 296 19.93 9.70 -2.46
N PRO A 297 20.25 10.73 -3.28
CA PRO A 297 21.61 11.22 -3.44
C PRO A 297 22.15 11.99 -2.23
N HIS A 298 21.26 12.47 -1.36
CA HIS A 298 21.62 13.22 -0.15
C HIS A 298 22.21 12.33 0.96
N ILE A 299 22.08 11.00 0.85
CA ILE A 299 22.69 10.05 1.79
C ILE A 299 24.05 9.62 1.25
N ASN A 300 25.12 10.32 1.64
CA ASN A 300 26.50 10.03 1.22
C ASN A 300 26.92 8.57 1.46
N ARG A 301 26.41 7.95 2.52
CA ARG A 301 26.68 6.55 2.84
C ARG A 301 26.31 5.59 1.70
N ASN A 302 25.28 5.89 0.92
CA ASN A 302 24.88 5.06 -0.22
C ASN A 302 25.95 5.07 -1.32
N TRP A 303 26.52 6.26 -1.60
CA TRP A 303 27.64 6.42 -2.52
C TRP A 303 28.90 5.71 -2.01
N ASP A 304 29.20 5.82 -0.71
CA ASP A 304 30.37 5.15 -0.12
C ASP A 304 30.28 3.62 -0.24
N ILE A 305 29.10 3.05 -0.02
CA ILE A 305 28.88 1.60 -0.10
C ILE A 305 29.02 1.12 -1.54
N LEU A 306 28.39 1.84 -2.49
CA LEU A 306 28.56 1.57 -3.91
C LEU A 306 30.04 1.65 -4.31
N TYR A 307 30.74 2.70 -3.92
CA TYR A 307 32.15 2.91 -4.23
C TYR A 307 33.04 1.80 -3.64
N LYS A 308 32.81 1.37 -2.40
CA LYS A 308 33.54 0.25 -1.78
C LYS A 308 33.37 -1.04 -2.58
N ILE A 309 32.13 -1.35 -3.00
CA ILE A 309 31.84 -2.57 -3.77
C ILE A 309 32.50 -2.51 -5.15
N ILE A 310 32.43 -1.37 -5.83
CA ILE A 310 33.07 -1.17 -7.15
C ILE A 310 34.60 -1.22 -7.02
N LYS A 311 35.19 -0.52 -6.04
CA LYS A 311 36.64 -0.43 -5.86
C LYS A 311 37.27 -1.80 -5.57
N SER A 312 36.54 -2.71 -4.94
CA SER A 312 37.02 -4.06 -4.68
C SER A 312 37.10 -4.95 -5.92
N ARG A 313 36.58 -4.49 -7.08
CA ARG A 313 36.56 -5.24 -8.35
C ARG A 313 37.78 -4.92 -9.20
N ARG A 314 38.32 -5.98 -9.82
CA ARG A 314 39.45 -5.89 -10.77
C ARG A 314 39.03 -5.47 -12.18
N ASP A 315 37.80 -5.79 -12.58
CA ASP A 315 37.27 -5.49 -13.91
C ASP A 315 36.23 -4.36 -13.83
N LYS A 316 36.68 -3.14 -14.14
CA LYS A 316 35.85 -1.92 -14.07
C LYS A 316 34.92 -1.80 -15.28
N ASP A 317 35.29 -2.35 -16.42
CA ASP A 317 34.51 -2.26 -17.65
C ASP A 317 33.23 -3.08 -17.52
N THR A 318 33.34 -4.30 -16.99
CA THR A 318 32.16 -5.14 -16.68
C THR A 318 31.25 -4.48 -15.64
N VAL A 319 31.81 -3.79 -14.64
CA VAL A 319 31.01 -3.03 -13.65
C VAL A 319 30.24 -1.91 -14.32
N MET A 320 30.89 -1.14 -15.18
CA MET A 320 30.27 -0.03 -15.88
C MET A 320 29.16 -0.51 -16.82
N ASP A 321 29.37 -1.61 -17.54
CA ASP A 321 28.35 -2.21 -18.38
C ASP A 321 27.17 -2.77 -17.59
N THR A 322 27.41 -3.27 -16.37
CA THR A 322 26.34 -3.69 -15.45
C THR A 322 25.50 -2.49 -14.99
N ILE A 323 26.13 -1.37 -14.64
CA ILE A 323 25.44 -0.12 -14.30
C ILE A 323 24.64 0.42 -15.50
N LYS A 324 25.18 0.36 -16.71
CA LYS A 324 24.46 0.78 -17.93
C LYS A 324 23.17 -0.01 -18.16
N ARG A 325 23.08 -1.25 -17.65
CA ARG A 325 21.88 -2.09 -17.70
C ARG A 325 20.86 -1.76 -16.61
N SER A 326 21.16 -0.83 -15.69
CA SER A 326 20.19 -0.46 -14.66
C SER A 326 18.93 0.17 -15.26
N SER A 327 17.79 -0.12 -14.64
CA SER A 327 16.47 0.40 -15.03
C SER A 327 16.40 1.93 -15.02
N LEU A 328 17.17 2.61 -14.18
CA LEU A 328 17.23 4.08 -14.20
C LEU A 328 18.06 4.60 -15.36
N VAL A 329 19.19 3.97 -15.68
CA VAL A 329 20.03 4.39 -16.81
C VAL A 329 19.30 4.21 -18.15
N SER A 330 18.48 3.16 -18.29
CA SER A 330 17.67 2.95 -19.49
C SER A 330 16.58 4.03 -19.70
N ILE A 331 16.07 4.65 -18.63
CA ILE A 331 15.15 5.80 -18.72
C ILE A 331 15.87 7.02 -19.32
N PHE A 332 17.12 7.26 -18.93
CA PHE A 332 17.93 8.35 -19.47
C PHE A 332 18.45 8.08 -20.89
N ASN A 333 18.59 6.81 -21.28
CA ASN A 333 19.07 6.39 -22.60
C ASN A 333 17.96 5.97 -23.58
N SER A 334 16.70 6.33 -23.31
CA SER A 334 15.61 6.04 -24.25
C SER A 334 15.86 6.72 -25.60
N PRO A 335 15.71 6.03 -26.75
CA PRO A 335 16.03 6.57 -28.08
C PRO A 335 15.16 7.79 -28.49
N SER A 336 14.11 8.10 -27.72
CA SER A 336 13.30 9.32 -27.85
C SER A 336 13.89 10.54 -27.13
N ASN A 337 14.87 10.36 -26.24
CA ASN A 337 15.59 11.45 -25.57
C ASN A 337 16.90 11.76 -26.33
N LYS A 338 16.90 12.84 -27.11
CA LYS A 338 18.08 13.38 -27.82
C LYS A 338 19.20 13.93 -26.91
N PHE A 339 19.15 13.66 -25.61
CA PHE A 339 20.19 14.05 -24.66
C PHE A 339 20.85 12.81 -24.09
N SER A 340 21.91 12.34 -24.76
CA SER A 340 22.79 11.31 -24.21
C SER A 340 23.59 11.89 -23.03
N TYR A 341 23.13 11.68 -21.80
CA TYR A 341 23.84 12.13 -20.60
C TYR A 341 25.07 11.27 -20.24
N LEU A 342 25.33 10.19 -21.00
CA LEU A 342 26.48 9.30 -20.81
C LEU A 342 27.86 9.95 -21.05
N LYS A 343 27.94 11.21 -21.53
CA LYS A 343 29.23 11.93 -21.61
C LYS A 343 29.84 12.33 -20.25
N TYR A 344 29.13 12.12 -19.14
CA TYR A 344 29.63 12.47 -17.80
C TYR A 344 30.31 11.32 -17.05
N PHE A 345 30.27 10.09 -17.56
CA PHE A 345 30.87 8.91 -16.89
C PHE A 345 32.21 8.44 -17.49
N ASP A 346 32.64 9.01 -18.62
CA ASP A 346 33.92 8.68 -19.28
C ASP A 346 35.07 9.66 -18.91
N ARG A 347 35.14 10.15 -17.66
CA ARG A 347 36.28 10.93 -17.16
C ARG A 347 36.85 10.38 -15.87
#